data_AF-A0A8C7WUY6-F1
#
_entry.id   AF-A0A8C7WUY6-F1
#
_cell.length_a   1.000
_cell.length_b   1.000
_cell.length_c   1.000
_cell.angle_alpha   90.00
_cell.angle_beta   90.00
_cell.angle_gamma   90.00
#
_symmetry.space_group_name_H-M   'P 1'
#
loop_
_entity.id
_entity.type
_entity.pdbx_description
1 polymer ?
#
loop_
_entity_poly.entity_id
_entity_poly.type
_entity_poly.pdbx_seq_one_letter_code
_entity_poly.pdbx_strand_id
1 'polypeptide(L)'
;EGEDPPNSKEKTPIRFGWIVGVMVRCMLNIWGVILFLRLSWITFQAGVVLTCVIILMSVVVTTVTALSISAIATNGRVVSGGTYFKISRTLGPEIGGPIWMIFSFANALACALNTVGFAEVDLGVVIVDLINDVRIVGVITVTILMFITVAGMEWESKVKILFFIVLLVSFANYLVGTIIPQSVEKQAVGIFGYRGDIFVENLLPNWRGPQGSFFLMFAIFFPAATGILSGANISGDLKTGDKLL
;
A
#
# COMPACT_ATOMS: atom_id res chain seq x y z
N GLU A 1 6.03 45.62 37.67
CA GLU A 1 4.88 45.69 36.74
C GLU A 1 5.45 45.84 35.34
N GLY A 2 5.19 44.99 34.34
CA GLY A 2 4.30 43.85 34.25
C GLY A 2 4.96 42.75 33.41
N GLU A 3 4.58 41.53 33.74
CA GLU A 3 5.03 40.28 33.16
C GLU A 3 4.58 40.15 31.70
N ASP A 4 5.50 39.80 30.80
CA ASP A 4 5.13 39.26 29.49
C ASP A 4 4.34 37.95 29.73
N PRO A 5 3.15 37.79 29.12
CA PRO A 5 2.30 36.64 29.39
C PRO A 5 3.01 35.34 28.94
N PRO A 6 2.84 34.23 29.68
CA PRO A 6 3.47 32.98 29.33
C PRO A 6 2.95 32.53 27.96
N ASN A 7 3.91 32.40 27.05
CA ASN A 7 3.83 31.80 25.74
C ASN A 7 2.71 30.75 25.68
N SER A 8 1.76 30.96 24.76
CA SER A 8 0.67 30.04 24.45
C SER A 8 1.18 28.62 24.53
N LYS A 9 0.50 27.76 25.30
CA LYS A 9 0.72 26.31 25.29
C LYS A 9 0.57 25.85 23.84
N GLU A 10 1.66 25.84 23.08
CA GLU A 10 1.76 25.08 21.84
C GLU A 10 1.33 23.68 22.25
N LYS A 11 0.18 23.25 21.74
CA LYS A 11 -0.26 21.87 21.88
C LYS A 11 0.89 21.04 21.33
N THR A 12 1.70 20.46 22.22
CA THR A 12 2.74 19.52 21.83
C THR A 12 2.06 18.54 20.89
N PRO A 13 2.44 18.49 19.59
CA PRO A 13 1.74 17.65 18.64
C PRO A 13 1.78 16.23 19.19
N ILE A 14 0.63 15.55 19.17
CA ILE A 14 0.50 14.19 19.71
C ILE A 14 1.47 13.31 18.92
N ARG A 15 2.62 13.01 19.53
CA ARG A 15 3.67 12.25 18.86
C ARG A 15 3.27 10.78 18.82
N PHE A 16 3.24 10.20 17.63
CA PHE A 16 2.90 8.79 17.42
C PHE A 16 4.04 7.87 17.86
N GLY A 17 3.71 6.67 18.32
CA GLY A 17 4.69 5.60 18.49
C GLY A 17 5.01 4.92 17.15
N TRP A 18 6.14 4.24 17.04
CA TRP A 18 6.58 3.58 15.79
C TRP A 18 5.57 2.57 15.23
N ILE A 19 4.82 1.85 16.08
CA ILE A 19 3.83 0.85 15.66
C ILE A 19 2.69 1.52 14.88
N VAL A 20 2.03 2.52 15.48
CA VAL A 20 0.87 3.19 14.86
C VAL A 20 1.32 4.17 13.77
N GLY A 21 2.45 4.84 13.99
CA GLY A 21 2.98 5.83 13.05
C GLY A 21 3.61 5.21 11.81
N VAL A 22 4.49 4.23 11.97
CA VAL A 22 5.29 3.69 10.85
C VAL A 22 4.72 2.35 10.39
N MET A 23 4.65 1.36 11.27
CA MET A 23 4.33 -0.02 10.90
C MET A 23 2.92 -0.13 10.29
N VAL A 24 1.89 0.34 10.99
CA VAL A 24 0.49 0.29 10.50
C VAL A 24 0.33 1.10 9.20
N ARG A 25 1.00 2.25 9.06
CA ARG A 25 0.96 3.05 7.83
C ARG A 25 1.63 2.35 6.66
N CYS A 26 2.78 1.72 6.86
CA CYS A 26 3.45 0.96 5.81
C CYS A 26 2.59 -0.23 5.40
N MET A 27 2.05 -0.99 6.36
CA MET A 27 1.19 -2.15 6.07
C MET A 27 -0.04 -1.76 5.26
N LEU A 28 -0.74 -0.68 5.63
CA LEU A 28 -1.91 -0.18 4.88
C LEU A 28 -1.60 0.28 3.45
N ASN A 29 -0.36 0.72 3.17
CA ASN A 29 0.03 1.16 1.82
C ASN A 29 0.62 0.02 0.97
N ILE A 30 1.13 -1.04 1.59
CA ILE A 30 1.59 -2.25 0.88
C ILE A 30 0.40 -3.16 0.58
N TRP A 31 -0.49 -3.35 1.56
CA TRP A 31 -1.68 -4.18 1.44
C TRP A 31 -2.80 -3.41 0.73
N GLY A 32 -2.66 -3.25 -0.58
CA GLY A 32 -3.61 -2.56 -1.43
C GLY A 32 -4.48 -3.50 -2.27
N VAL A 33 -5.13 -2.90 -3.28
CA VAL A 33 -6.06 -3.59 -4.18
C VAL A 33 -5.42 -4.73 -4.98
N ILE A 34 -4.12 -4.63 -5.27
CA ILE A 34 -3.39 -5.64 -6.04
C ILE A 34 -3.36 -6.98 -5.31
N LEU A 35 -3.24 -6.97 -3.97
CA LEU A 35 -3.23 -8.20 -3.17
C LEU A 35 -4.53 -8.99 -3.31
N PHE A 36 -5.68 -8.30 -3.33
CA PHE A 36 -6.99 -8.95 -3.39
C PHE A 36 -7.47 -9.23 -4.82
N LEU A 37 -7.28 -8.30 -5.76
CA LEU A 37 -7.84 -8.43 -7.12
C LEU A 37 -6.87 -9.04 -8.14
N ARG A 38 -5.55 -8.89 -7.94
CA ARG A 38 -4.57 -9.24 -8.98
C ARG A 38 -3.67 -10.41 -8.60
N LEU A 39 -3.40 -10.65 -7.32
CA LEU A 39 -2.52 -11.74 -6.89
C LEU A 39 -3.00 -13.12 -7.38
N SER A 40 -4.31 -13.39 -7.29
CA SER A 40 -4.90 -14.65 -7.78
C SER A 40 -4.73 -14.81 -9.29
N TRP A 41 -4.92 -13.74 -10.05
CA TRP A 41 -4.75 -13.74 -11.51
C TRP A 41 -3.28 -13.93 -11.91
N ILE A 42 -2.36 -13.26 -11.23
CA ILE A 42 -0.91 -13.39 -11.45
C ILE A 42 -0.48 -14.83 -11.16
N THR A 43 -0.93 -15.40 -10.05
CA THR A 43 -0.65 -16.79 -9.65
C THR A 43 -1.16 -17.77 -10.69
N PHE A 44 -2.34 -17.53 -11.25
CA PHE A 44 -2.92 -18.38 -12.29
C PHE A 44 -2.15 -18.32 -13.62
N GLN A 45 -1.66 -17.15 -14.02
CA GLN A 45 -0.92 -16.98 -15.29
C GLN A 45 0.53 -17.46 -15.20
N ALA A 46 1.23 -17.03 -14.15
CA ALA A 46 2.65 -17.31 -13.96
C ALA A 46 2.90 -18.67 -13.29
N GLY A 47 1.88 -19.27 -12.68
CA GLY A 47 2.04 -20.45 -11.82
C GLY A 47 2.61 -20.10 -10.45
N VAL A 48 2.53 -21.04 -9.51
CA VAL A 48 2.95 -20.83 -8.12
C VAL A 48 4.45 -20.49 -8.02
N VAL A 49 5.31 -21.25 -8.71
CA VAL A 49 6.76 -21.10 -8.60
C VAL A 49 7.22 -19.73 -9.09
N LEU A 50 6.76 -19.32 -10.28
CA LEU A 50 7.17 -18.06 -10.88
C LEU A 50 6.59 -16.86 -10.14
N THR A 51 5.41 -17.00 -9.55
CA THR A 51 4.82 -15.98 -8.67
C THR A 51 5.65 -15.80 -7.40
N CYS A 52 6.14 -16.88 -6.79
CA CYS A 52 7.10 -16.79 -5.69
C CYS A 52 8.37 -16.04 -6.11
N VAL A 53 8.88 -16.27 -7.32
CA VAL A 53 10.05 -15.53 -7.85
C VAL A 53 9.74 -14.04 -8.03
N ILE A 54 8.56 -13.68 -8.55
CA ILE A 54 8.11 -12.28 -8.69
C ILE A 54 8.04 -11.59 -7.32
N ILE A 55 7.46 -12.25 -6.32
CA ILE A 55 7.36 -11.75 -4.95
C ILE A 55 8.77 -11.57 -4.37
N LEU A 56 9.64 -12.57 -4.48
CA LEU A 56 11.02 -12.52 -3.96
C LEU A 56 11.81 -11.38 -4.60
N MET A 57 11.74 -11.22 -5.93
CA MET A 57 12.41 -10.12 -6.62
C MET A 57 11.93 -8.75 -6.13
N SER A 58 10.61 -8.61 -5.93
CA SER A 58 10.01 -7.37 -5.42
C SER A 58 10.44 -7.08 -3.98
N VAL A 59 10.51 -8.11 -3.13
CA VAL A 59 11.00 -8.03 -1.74
C VAL A 59 12.48 -7.65 -1.70
N VAL A 60 13.32 -8.19 -2.59
CA VAL A 60 14.74 -7.82 -2.66
C VAL A 60 14.90 -6.34 -2.99
N VAL A 61 14.22 -5.86 -4.04
CA VAL A 61 14.28 -4.44 -4.46
C VAL A 61 13.81 -3.50 -3.33
N THR A 62 12.70 -3.84 -2.68
CA THR A 62 12.14 -3.02 -1.60
C THR A 62 12.97 -3.08 -0.33
N THR A 63 13.59 -4.21 -0.02
CA THR A 63 14.48 -4.34 1.14
C THR A 63 15.75 -3.52 0.95
N VAL A 64 16.38 -3.57 -0.23
CA VAL A 64 17.55 -2.73 -0.55
C VAL A 64 17.21 -1.24 -0.44
N THR A 65 16.02 -0.86 -0.92
CA THR A 65 15.53 0.52 -0.82
C THR A 65 15.26 0.91 0.65
N ALA A 66 14.64 0.04 1.44
CA ALA A 66 14.37 0.26 2.86
C ALA A 66 15.66 0.41 3.67
N LEU A 67 16.67 -0.42 3.41
CA LEU A 67 18.00 -0.31 4.04
C LEU A 67 18.68 1.02 3.68
N SER A 68 18.58 1.45 2.43
CA SER A 68 19.13 2.74 1.97
C SER A 68 18.44 3.91 2.68
N ILE A 69 17.12 3.87 2.83
CA ILE A 69 16.35 4.91 3.55
C ILE A 69 16.68 4.91 5.04
N SER A 70 16.87 3.73 5.65
CA SER A 70 17.30 3.61 7.04
C SER A 70 18.68 4.24 7.26
N ALA A 71 19.63 4.01 6.34
CA ALA A 71 20.94 4.66 6.37
C ALA A 71 20.83 6.20 6.24
N ILE A 72 19.96 6.71 5.37
CA ILE A 72 19.69 8.16 5.25
C ILE A 72 19.05 8.70 6.53
N ALA A 73 18.11 7.98 7.13
CA ALA A 73 17.40 8.39 8.33
C ALA A 73 18.30 8.43 9.58
N THR A 74 19.34 7.60 9.63
CA THR A 74 20.32 7.55 10.73
C THR A 74 21.49 8.52 10.53
N ASN A 75 21.75 8.98 9.30
CA ASN A 75 22.86 9.88 8.98
C ASN A 75 22.44 11.37 9.07
N GLY A 76 22.39 11.90 10.29
CA GLY A 76 22.18 13.33 10.57
C GLY A 76 21.42 13.61 11.87
N ARG A 77 21.49 14.84 12.39
CA ARG A 77 20.61 15.26 13.50
C ARG A 77 19.17 15.26 13.00
N VAL A 78 18.34 14.36 13.53
CA VAL A 78 16.91 14.19 13.19
C VAL A 78 16.11 15.41 13.65
N VAL A 79 16.21 16.51 12.90
CA VAL A 79 15.33 17.66 13.06
C VAL A 79 13.98 17.29 12.46
N SER A 80 12.89 17.69 13.10
CA SER A 80 11.51 17.40 12.68
C SER A 80 11.30 17.73 11.20
N GLY A 81 10.86 16.75 10.40
CA GLY A 81 10.62 16.90 8.96
C GLY A 81 10.22 15.57 8.29
N GLY A 82 9.56 15.65 7.13
CA GLY A 82 9.17 14.48 6.32
C GLY A 82 10.32 13.90 5.47
N THR A 83 10.02 12.87 4.66
CA THR A 83 11.01 12.15 3.84
C THR A 83 11.84 13.05 2.93
N TYR A 84 11.23 14.04 2.29
CA TYR A 84 11.95 15.00 1.45
C TYR A 84 13.02 15.77 2.22
N PHE A 85 12.69 16.21 3.44
CA PHE A 85 13.60 16.99 4.27
C PHE A 85 14.83 16.17 4.67
N LYS A 86 14.65 14.88 4.95
CA LYS A 86 15.75 13.96 5.23
C LYS A 86 16.63 13.72 4.00
N ILE A 87 16.02 13.41 2.85
CA ILE A 87 16.74 13.14 1.60
C ILE A 87 17.55 14.37 1.14
N SER A 88 16.92 15.55 1.07
CA SER A 88 17.55 16.78 0.58
C SER A 88 18.70 17.27 1.46
N ARG A 89 18.70 16.97 2.77
CA ARG A 89 19.83 17.28 3.65
C ARG A 89 20.98 16.30 3.51
N THR A 90 20.71 15.00 3.37
CA THR A 90 21.77 13.99 3.33
C THR A 90 22.41 13.90 1.95
N LEU A 91 21.63 14.04 0.87
CA LEU A 91 22.10 13.90 -0.52
C LEU A 91 22.26 15.24 -1.26
N GLY A 92 21.87 16.35 -0.64
CA GLY A 92 21.87 17.67 -1.25
C GLY A 92 20.62 17.96 -2.09
N PRO A 93 20.31 19.24 -2.35
CA PRO A 93 19.11 19.67 -3.08
C PRO A 93 19.12 19.22 -4.56
N GLU A 94 20.30 19.09 -5.18
CA GLU A 94 20.46 18.68 -6.58
C GLU A 94 19.98 17.26 -6.84
N ILE A 95 20.19 16.35 -5.87
CA ILE A 95 19.75 14.95 -5.95
C ILE A 95 18.36 14.80 -5.32
N GLY A 96 18.08 15.49 -4.21
CA GLY A 96 16.83 15.36 -3.48
C GLY A 96 15.61 15.89 -4.23
N GLY A 97 15.75 16.98 -5.00
CA GLY A 97 14.67 17.59 -5.77
C GLY A 97 14.06 16.65 -6.84
N PRO A 98 14.86 16.12 -7.78
CA PRO A 98 14.38 15.20 -8.81
C PRO A 98 13.78 13.90 -8.24
N ILE A 99 14.40 13.31 -7.21
CA ILE A 99 13.87 12.11 -6.54
C ILE A 99 12.46 12.39 -5.98
N TRP A 100 12.26 13.55 -5.36
CA TRP A 100 10.97 13.91 -4.78
C TRP A 100 9.89 14.19 -5.83
N MET A 101 10.26 14.81 -6.96
CA MET A 101 9.33 14.99 -8.08
C MET A 101 8.80 13.65 -8.59
N ILE A 102 9.71 12.70 -8.85
CA ILE A 102 9.34 11.36 -9.32
C ILE A 102 8.50 10.63 -8.26
N PHE A 103 8.89 10.72 -6.99
CA PHE A 103 8.15 10.10 -5.89
C PHE A 103 6.74 10.68 -5.71
N SER A 104 6.59 12.00 -5.82
CA SER A 104 5.29 12.67 -5.72
C SER A 104 4.37 12.26 -6.87
N PHE A 105 4.90 12.17 -8.08
CA PHE A 105 4.17 11.67 -9.25
C PHE A 105 3.78 10.19 -9.10
N ALA A 106 4.69 9.35 -8.59
CA ALA A 106 4.42 7.95 -8.31
C ALA A 106 3.29 7.78 -7.27
N ASN A 107 3.25 8.60 -6.21
CA ASN A 107 2.17 8.59 -5.24
C ASN A 107 0.83 9.02 -5.85
N ALA A 108 0.83 10.00 -6.77
CA ALA A 108 -0.37 10.40 -7.49
C ALA A 108 -0.93 9.25 -8.35
N LEU A 109 -0.05 8.52 -9.06
CA LEU A 109 -0.44 7.33 -9.82
C LEU A 109 -0.91 6.19 -8.91
N ALA A 110 -0.29 6.02 -7.73
CA ALA A 110 -0.72 5.03 -6.74
C ALA A 110 -2.12 5.33 -6.19
N CYS A 111 -2.45 6.61 -5.95
CA CYS A 111 -3.81 7.02 -5.62
C CYS A 111 -4.79 6.65 -6.73
N ALA A 112 -4.46 6.96 -7.99
CA ALA A 112 -5.29 6.61 -9.14
C ALA A 112 -5.50 5.09 -9.27
N LEU A 113 -4.45 4.29 -9.09
CA LEU A 113 -4.50 2.83 -9.14
C LEU A 113 -5.43 2.26 -8.07
N ASN A 114 -5.33 2.74 -6.82
CA ASN A 114 -6.21 2.29 -5.74
C ASN A 114 -7.66 2.72 -5.96
N THR A 115 -7.90 3.92 -6.51
CA THR A 115 -9.26 4.37 -6.83
C THR A 115 -9.89 3.57 -7.97
N VAL A 116 -9.14 3.28 -9.03
CA VAL A 116 -9.63 2.44 -10.14
C VAL A 116 -9.89 1.03 -9.64
N GLY A 117 -8.99 0.45 -8.84
CA GLY A 117 -9.19 -0.87 -8.27
C GLY A 117 -10.40 -0.94 -7.34
N PHE A 118 -10.71 0.14 -6.61
CA PHE A 118 -11.97 0.24 -5.86
C PHE A 118 -13.19 0.27 -6.79
N ALA A 119 -13.12 1.03 -7.89
CA ALA A 119 -14.20 1.15 -8.86
C ALA A 119 -14.45 -0.13 -9.69
N GLU A 120 -13.47 -1.03 -9.80
CA GLU A 120 -13.62 -2.35 -10.42
C GLU A 120 -14.38 -3.35 -9.54
N VAL A 121 -14.51 -3.10 -8.23
CA VAL A 121 -15.28 -3.98 -7.35
C VAL A 121 -16.76 -3.83 -7.70
N ASP A 122 -17.33 -4.89 -8.27
CA ASP A 122 -18.73 -4.91 -8.73
C ASP A 122 -19.68 -4.59 -7.56
N LEU A 123 -20.37 -3.46 -7.68
CA LEU A 123 -21.40 -3.02 -6.73
C LEU A 123 -22.77 -3.64 -7.05
N GLY A 124 -22.86 -4.50 -8.07
CA GLY A 124 -24.09 -5.17 -8.49
C GLY A 124 -25.07 -4.26 -9.23
N VAL A 125 -24.60 -3.11 -9.74
CA VAL A 125 -25.42 -2.12 -10.46
C VAL A 125 -24.70 -1.73 -11.74
N VAL A 126 -25.26 -2.14 -12.89
CA VAL A 126 -24.82 -1.66 -14.21
C VAL A 126 -25.54 -0.35 -14.48
N ILE A 127 -24.79 0.75 -14.58
CA ILE A 127 -25.35 2.08 -14.84
C ILE A 127 -25.39 2.33 -16.34
N VAL A 128 -24.27 2.11 -17.04
CA VAL A 128 -24.15 2.35 -18.48
C VAL A 128 -23.42 1.21 -19.20
N ASP A 129 -22.17 0.95 -18.82
CA ASP A 129 -21.29 -0.07 -19.42
C ASP A 129 -20.09 -0.31 -18.49
N LEU A 130 -19.54 -1.53 -18.43
CA LEU A 130 -18.47 -1.90 -17.49
C LEU A 130 -17.30 -0.91 -17.49
N ILE A 131 -16.85 -0.47 -18.67
CA ILE A 131 -15.68 0.42 -18.78
C ILE A 131 -16.04 1.84 -18.33
N ASN A 132 -17.23 2.31 -18.68
CA ASN A 132 -17.63 3.68 -18.36
C ASN A 132 -18.04 3.80 -16.88
N ASP A 133 -18.61 2.74 -16.31
CA ASP A 133 -19.02 2.68 -14.91
C ASP A 133 -17.79 2.78 -13.99
N VAL A 134 -16.70 2.07 -14.31
CA VAL A 134 -15.43 2.19 -13.58
C VAL A 134 -14.89 3.63 -13.62
N ARG A 135 -15.02 4.32 -14.77
CA ARG A 135 -14.57 5.71 -14.91
C ARG A 135 -15.44 6.67 -14.08
N ILE A 136 -16.76 6.52 -14.13
CA ILE A 136 -17.69 7.37 -13.40
C ILE A 136 -17.49 7.19 -11.88
N VAL A 137 -17.48 5.95 -11.40
CA VAL A 137 -17.25 5.64 -9.99
C VAL A 137 -15.88 6.15 -9.56
N GLY A 138 -14.83 5.93 -10.36
CA GLY A 138 -13.48 6.42 -10.07
C GLY A 138 -13.41 7.95 -9.93
N VAL A 139 -14.05 8.70 -10.82
CA VAL A 139 -14.09 10.18 -10.77
C VAL A 139 -14.86 10.68 -9.55
N ILE A 140 -15.99 10.05 -9.22
CA ILE A 140 -16.77 10.40 -8.02
C ILE A 140 -15.95 10.12 -6.76
N THR A 141 -15.34 8.94 -6.65
CA THR A 141 -14.54 8.54 -5.49
C THR A 141 -13.34 9.46 -5.30
N VAL A 142 -12.55 9.76 -6.35
CA VAL A 142 -11.38 10.65 -6.20
C VAL A 142 -11.79 12.07 -5.78
N THR A 143 -12.92 12.57 -6.29
CA THR A 143 -13.45 13.89 -5.94
C THR A 143 -13.87 13.93 -4.47
N ILE A 144 -14.56 12.90 -3.97
CA ILE A 144 -14.92 12.78 -2.55
C ILE A 144 -13.67 12.70 -1.68
N LEU A 145 -12.69 11.87 -2.05
CA LEU A 145 -11.43 11.74 -1.32
C LEU A 145 -10.67 13.08 -1.28
N MET A 146 -10.67 13.84 -2.37
CA MET A 146 -10.08 15.18 -2.41
C MET A 146 -10.76 16.11 -1.39
N PHE A 147 -12.09 16.16 -1.34
CA PHE A 147 -12.81 16.97 -0.35
C PHE A 147 -12.53 16.53 1.10
N ILE A 148 -12.44 15.23 1.36
CA ILE A 148 -12.08 14.70 2.69
C ILE A 148 -10.68 15.16 3.10
N THR A 149 -9.71 15.10 2.18
CA THR A 149 -8.34 15.54 2.48
C THR A 149 -8.23 17.04 2.78
N VAL A 150 -9.09 17.87 2.18
CA VAL A 150 -9.17 19.31 2.43
C VAL A 150 -9.86 19.64 3.76
N ALA A 151 -10.86 18.83 4.17
CA ALA A 151 -11.68 19.10 5.36
C ALA A 151 -10.95 18.86 6.71
N GLY A 152 -9.88 18.06 6.74
CA GLY A 152 -8.99 17.98 7.92
C GLY A 152 -8.36 16.61 8.17
N MET A 153 -7.07 16.62 8.53
CA MET A 153 -6.24 15.40 8.72
C MET A 153 -6.39 14.73 10.11
N GLU A 154 -7.07 15.35 11.07
CA GLU A 154 -7.18 14.78 12.43
C GLU A 154 -7.96 13.46 12.46
N TRP A 155 -9.03 13.37 11.67
CA TRP A 155 -9.86 12.16 11.54
C TRP A 155 -9.12 11.00 10.87
N GLU A 156 -8.20 11.31 9.95
CA GLU A 156 -7.42 10.34 9.19
C GLU A 156 -6.69 9.35 10.12
N SER A 157 -6.11 9.85 11.21
CA SER A 157 -5.35 9.04 12.17
C SER A 157 -6.19 7.95 12.84
N LYS A 158 -7.46 8.22 13.13
CA LYS A 158 -8.41 7.26 13.73
C LYS A 158 -8.97 6.31 12.68
N VAL A 159 -9.26 6.82 11.48
CA VAL A 159 -9.81 6.00 10.39
C VAL A 159 -8.81 4.94 9.91
N LYS A 160 -7.50 5.22 9.90
CA LYS A 160 -6.48 4.23 9.54
C LYS A 160 -6.51 2.98 10.42
N ILE A 161 -6.70 3.14 11.73
CA ILE A 161 -6.71 1.98 12.62
C ILE A 161 -7.96 1.11 12.37
N LEU A 162 -9.09 1.75 12.06
CA LEU A 162 -10.30 1.05 11.64
C LEU A 162 -10.06 0.26 10.34
N PHE A 163 -9.50 0.89 9.31
CA PHE A 163 -9.17 0.21 8.06
C PHE A 163 -8.17 -0.93 8.25
N PHE A 164 -7.20 -0.77 9.14
CA PHE A 164 -6.24 -1.81 9.46
C PHE A 164 -6.91 -3.03 10.09
N ILE A 165 -7.83 -2.81 11.05
CA ILE A 165 -8.60 -3.90 11.67
C ILE A 165 -9.47 -4.61 10.63
N VAL A 166 -10.19 -3.86 9.79
CA VAL A 166 -11.02 -4.44 8.72
C VAL A 166 -10.17 -5.30 7.78
N LEU A 167 -8.99 -4.81 7.38
CA LEU A 167 -8.07 -5.55 6.52
C LEU A 167 -7.58 -6.83 7.18
N LEU A 168 -7.20 -6.80 8.46
CA LEU A 168 -6.81 -8.00 9.21
C LEU A 168 -7.95 -9.02 9.30
N VAL A 169 -9.19 -8.56 9.54
CA VAL A 169 -10.37 -9.42 9.56
C VAL A 169 -10.61 -10.03 8.17
N SER A 170 -10.51 -9.25 7.09
CA SER A 170 -10.63 -9.76 5.72
C SER A 170 -9.56 -10.81 5.41
N PHE A 171 -8.32 -10.59 5.85
CA PHE A 171 -7.23 -11.55 5.66
C PHE A 171 -7.45 -12.83 6.47
N ALA A 172 -7.86 -12.71 7.74
CA ALA A 172 -8.22 -13.86 8.57
C ALA A 172 -9.39 -14.64 7.98
N ASN A 173 -10.43 -13.95 7.49
CA ASN A 173 -11.57 -14.57 6.83
C ASN A 173 -11.17 -15.30 5.55
N TYR A 174 -10.26 -14.73 4.75
CA TYR A 174 -9.68 -15.40 3.59
C TYR A 174 -8.99 -16.71 4.00
N LEU A 175 -8.09 -16.68 5.00
CA LEU A 175 -7.39 -17.87 5.48
C LEU A 175 -8.35 -18.93 6.03
N VAL A 176 -9.30 -18.55 6.87
CA VAL A 176 -10.32 -19.47 7.41
C VAL A 176 -11.16 -20.07 6.26
N GLY A 177 -11.52 -19.25 5.27
CA GLY A 177 -12.27 -19.68 4.09
C GLY A 177 -11.57 -20.75 3.24
N THR A 178 -10.24 -20.80 3.26
CA THR A 178 -9.47 -21.87 2.57
C THR A 178 -9.52 -23.21 3.30
N ILE A 179 -9.72 -23.21 4.63
CA ILE A 179 -9.69 -24.41 5.48
C ILE A 179 -11.08 -25.07 5.59
N ILE A 180 -12.15 -24.26 5.56
CA ILE A 180 -13.52 -24.76 5.65
C ILE A 180 -13.84 -25.67 4.45
N PRO A 181 -14.49 -26.83 4.65
CA PRO A 181 -14.89 -27.72 3.55
C PRO A 181 -15.82 -27.02 2.56
N GLN A 182 -15.58 -27.23 1.27
CA GLN A 182 -16.20 -26.46 0.20
C GLN A 182 -17.61 -26.99 -0.11
N SER A 183 -18.60 -26.10 -0.10
CA SER A 183 -19.98 -26.40 -0.54
C SER A 183 -20.04 -26.62 -2.05
N VAL A 184 -21.15 -27.19 -2.56
CA VAL A 184 -21.33 -27.52 -3.98
C VAL A 184 -21.20 -26.26 -4.87
N GLU A 185 -21.65 -25.11 -4.37
CA GLU A 185 -21.56 -23.83 -5.06
C GLU A 185 -20.10 -23.35 -5.19
N LYS A 186 -19.27 -23.55 -4.16
CA LYS A 186 -17.84 -23.17 -4.20
C LYS A 186 -17.03 -24.08 -5.11
N GLN A 187 -17.38 -25.36 -5.17
CA GLN A 187 -16.78 -26.31 -6.10
C GLN A 187 -17.12 -25.97 -7.56
N ALA A 188 -18.32 -25.46 -7.85
CA ALA A 188 -18.71 -25.01 -9.19
C ALA A 188 -17.88 -23.80 -9.67
N VAL A 189 -17.42 -22.95 -8.76
CA VAL A 189 -16.54 -21.80 -9.04
C VAL A 189 -15.04 -22.22 -9.10
N GLY A 190 -14.74 -23.51 -8.91
CA GLY A 190 -13.38 -24.06 -9.00
C GLY A 190 -12.61 -24.04 -7.67
N ILE A 191 -13.27 -23.82 -6.53
CA ILE A 191 -12.64 -23.87 -5.21
C ILE A 191 -12.79 -25.27 -4.65
N PHE A 192 -11.68 -26.01 -4.62
CA PHE A 192 -11.66 -27.41 -4.20
C PHE A 192 -10.87 -27.66 -2.91
N GLY A 193 -10.41 -26.61 -2.25
CA GLY A 193 -9.56 -26.70 -1.05
C GLY A 193 -8.12 -27.12 -1.38
N TYR A 194 -7.40 -27.55 -0.34
CA TYR A 194 -5.99 -27.96 -0.46
C TYR A 194 -5.88 -29.38 -1.02
N ARG A 195 -5.74 -29.50 -2.35
CA ARG A 195 -5.47 -30.79 -3.02
C ARG A 195 -4.13 -30.75 -3.76
N GLY A 196 -3.36 -31.83 -3.62
CA GLY A 196 -1.99 -31.93 -4.15
C GLY A 196 -1.92 -32.05 -5.68
N ASP A 197 -2.92 -32.67 -6.30
CA ASP A 197 -3.11 -32.75 -7.75
C ASP A 197 -3.25 -31.36 -8.39
N ILE A 198 -4.17 -30.54 -7.87
CA ILE A 198 -4.37 -29.17 -8.34
C ILE A 198 -3.12 -28.33 -8.11
N PHE A 199 -2.44 -28.51 -6.98
CA PHE A 199 -1.21 -27.79 -6.69
C PHE A 199 -0.14 -28.08 -7.75
N VAL A 200 0.08 -29.36 -8.09
CA VAL A 200 1.07 -29.76 -9.10
C VAL A 200 0.71 -29.23 -10.49
N GLU A 201 -0.57 -29.26 -10.87
CA GLU A 201 -1.04 -28.70 -12.15
C GLU A 201 -0.80 -27.19 -12.26
N ASN A 202 -0.82 -26.45 -11.15
CA ASN A 202 -0.63 -24.99 -11.12
C ASN A 202 0.81 -24.55 -10.82
N LEU A 203 1.78 -25.47 -10.78
CA LEU A 203 3.18 -25.13 -10.49
C LEU A 203 3.82 -24.32 -11.62
N LEU A 204 3.54 -24.70 -12.87
CA LEU A 204 4.16 -24.14 -14.07
C LEU A 204 3.33 -23.00 -14.67
N PRO A 205 3.98 -22.04 -15.37
CA PRO A 205 3.28 -20.94 -16.02
C PRO A 205 2.36 -21.43 -17.14
N ASN A 206 1.16 -20.87 -17.18
CA ASN A 206 0.21 -21.04 -18.27
C ASN A 206 -0.21 -19.67 -18.78
N TRP A 207 0.59 -19.13 -19.71
CA TRP A 207 0.37 -17.83 -20.32
C TRP A 207 -0.86 -17.86 -21.22
N ARG A 208 -1.96 -17.26 -20.76
CA ARG A 208 -3.20 -17.11 -21.53
C ARG A 208 -3.34 -15.71 -22.10
N GLY A 209 -3.50 -15.65 -23.42
CA GLY A 209 -3.72 -14.43 -24.18
C GLY A 209 -2.44 -13.63 -24.49
N PRO A 210 -2.56 -12.51 -25.23
CA PRO A 210 -1.42 -11.70 -25.67
C PRO A 210 -0.71 -10.96 -24.53
N GLN A 211 -1.23 -11.03 -23.30
CA GLN A 211 -0.67 -10.38 -22.11
C GLN A 211 0.12 -11.35 -21.22
N GLY A 212 0.31 -12.61 -21.62
CA GLY A 212 1.05 -13.59 -20.83
C GLY A 212 2.56 -13.42 -20.94
N SER A 213 3.17 -12.61 -20.09
CA SER A 213 4.63 -12.47 -19.99
C SER A 213 5.08 -12.27 -18.55
N PHE A 214 6.24 -12.84 -18.20
CA PHE A 214 6.87 -12.72 -16.89
C PHE A 214 7.04 -11.26 -16.45
N PHE A 215 7.62 -10.42 -17.31
CA PHE A 215 7.89 -9.02 -16.97
C PHE A 215 6.61 -8.21 -16.82
N LEU A 216 5.54 -8.57 -17.53
CA LEU A 216 4.25 -7.90 -17.38
C LEU A 216 3.63 -8.24 -16.02
N MET A 217 3.66 -9.51 -15.62
CA MET A 217 3.16 -9.92 -14.30
C MET A 217 3.98 -9.29 -13.17
N PHE A 218 5.30 -9.20 -13.33
CA PHE A 218 6.15 -8.46 -12.39
C PHE A 218 5.76 -6.97 -12.33
N ALA A 219 5.57 -6.31 -13.47
CA ALA A 219 5.17 -4.89 -13.51
C ALA A 219 3.79 -4.63 -12.90
N ILE A 220 2.85 -5.58 -13.03
CA ILE A 220 1.53 -5.50 -12.39
C ILE A 220 1.63 -5.72 -10.87
N PHE A 221 2.51 -6.62 -10.42
CA PHE A 221 2.71 -6.92 -9.01
C PHE A 221 3.49 -5.84 -8.26
N PHE A 222 4.52 -5.28 -8.88
CA PHE A 222 5.51 -4.43 -8.23
C PHE A 222 4.92 -3.24 -7.43
N PRO A 223 3.88 -2.52 -7.91
CA PRO A 223 3.26 -1.45 -7.13
C PRO A 223 2.68 -1.90 -5.78
N ALA A 224 2.38 -3.19 -5.59
CA ALA A 224 1.96 -3.73 -4.28
C ALA A 224 3.09 -3.68 -3.24
N ALA A 225 4.35 -3.69 -3.67
CA ALA A 225 5.50 -3.71 -2.77
C ALA A 225 6.05 -2.31 -2.44
N THR A 226 5.67 -1.26 -3.17
CA THR A 226 6.29 0.07 -3.10
C THR A 226 5.88 0.93 -1.88
N GLY A 227 4.89 0.52 -1.09
CA GLY A 227 4.31 1.32 0.02
C GLY A 227 5.22 1.62 1.21
N ILE A 228 6.49 1.18 1.20
CA ILE A 228 7.45 1.29 2.32
C ILE A 228 7.78 2.72 2.75
N LEU A 229 7.71 3.70 1.83
CA LEU A 229 8.07 5.10 2.13
C LEU A 229 6.98 5.88 2.89
N SER A 230 5.76 5.33 2.99
CA SER A 230 4.66 6.04 3.64
C SER A 230 4.89 6.23 5.15
N GLY A 231 5.54 5.27 5.80
CA GLY A 231 5.96 5.41 7.21
C GLY A 231 7.07 6.45 7.40
N ALA A 232 8.00 6.56 6.43
CA ALA A 232 9.06 7.57 6.47
C ALA A 232 8.51 9.01 6.33
N ASN A 233 7.40 9.19 5.60
CA ASN A 233 6.81 10.51 5.35
C ASN A 233 6.36 11.23 6.62
N ILE A 234 5.93 10.50 7.65
CA ILE A 234 5.48 11.08 8.93
C ILE A 234 6.49 10.93 10.07
N SER A 235 7.75 10.63 9.74
CA SER A 235 8.79 10.41 10.76
C SER A 235 9.11 11.64 11.62
N GLY A 236 8.70 12.85 11.19
CA GLY A 236 8.73 14.06 12.01
C GLY A 236 7.81 14.02 13.24
N ASP A 237 6.67 13.32 13.12
CA ASP A 237 5.60 13.26 14.10
C ASP A 237 5.76 12.12 15.11
N LEU A 238 6.88 11.39 15.07
CA LEU A 238 7.17 10.27 15.98
C LEU A 238 7.73 10.75 17.32
N LYS A 239 7.54 9.95 18.37
CA LYS A 239 8.17 10.17 19.69
C LYS A 239 9.70 10.11 19.57
N THR A 240 10.41 10.90 20.37
CA THR A 240 11.87 11.12 20.23
C THR A 240 12.70 9.83 20.28
N GLY A 241 12.29 8.83 21.07
CA GLY A 241 12.96 7.52 21.14
C GLY A 241 12.69 6.60 19.95
N ASP A 242 11.62 6.86 19.20
CA ASP A 242 11.14 6.05 18.07
C ASP A 242 11.63 6.60 16.71
N LYS A 243 12.43 7.68 16.73
CA LYS A 243 13.00 8.30 15.52
C LYS A 243 14.25 7.58 14.99
N LEU A 244 14.82 6.67 15.78
CA LEU A 244 16.09 5.98 15.56
C LEU A 244 15.94 4.47 15.25
N LEU A 245 14.72 3.94 15.28
CA LEU A 245 14.36 2.56 14.93
C LEU A 245 13.61 2.55 13.60
#